data_AF-A0A0R3PLI1-F1
#
_entry.id   AF-A0A0R3PLI1-F1
#
_cell.length_a   1.000
_cell.length_b   1.000
_cell.length_c   1.000
_cell.angle_alpha   90.00
_cell.angle_beta   90.00
_cell.angle_gamma   90.00
#
_symmetry.space_group_name_H-M   'P 1'
#
loop_
_entity.id
_entity.type
_entity.pdbx_description
1 polymer ?
#
loop_
_entity_poly.entity_id
_entity_poly.type
_entity_poly.pdbx_seq_one_letter_code
_entity_poly.pdbx_strand_id
1 'polypeptide(L)'
;MIPYRQLFSNYAKLQFYLILKVVKTDDRSVARDLGIVTFPSLVYYRRKHPILYDGEFKDSEDVLRWLRSHEEVVTWDLTDDNFETRTDSHSPDEGTLDWFVMFYDADDAPCNSFIATWETVAHKLRGLVNVGKVETSVNDDVTERFHIDENDCPTFLLLHRGKMYRYKETAKDVRTLVNFALFKFKEQRGMRSVTDAPEFGEYDAHITHEDNQMVSAIGVGGLILMVAVTLIIKAYRIKQADKAKSA
;
A
#
# COMPACT_ATOMS: atom_id res chain seq x y z
N MET A 1 -12.73 40.34 36.20
CA MET A 1 -11.60 39.42 36.39
C MET A 1 -11.62 38.45 35.22
N ILE A 2 -10.69 38.56 34.27
CA ILE A 2 -10.67 37.66 33.10
C ILE A 2 -10.13 36.29 33.59
N PRO A 3 -10.84 35.17 33.40
CA PRO A 3 -10.41 33.88 33.92
C PRO A 3 -9.06 33.46 33.32
N TYR A 4 -8.18 32.88 34.14
CA TYR A 4 -6.81 32.48 33.76
C TYR A 4 -6.77 31.60 32.49
N ARG A 5 -7.77 30.74 32.30
CA ARG A 5 -7.93 29.91 31.08
C ARG A 5 -8.11 30.74 29.81
N GLN A 6 -8.80 31.87 29.91
CA GLN A 6 -9.03 32.79 28.80
C GLN A 6 -7.83 33.69 28.55
N LEU A 7 -7.10 34.07 29.61
CA LEU A 7 -5.81 34.76 29.48
C LEU A 7 -4.77 33.85 28.81
N PHE A 8 -4.62 32.61 29.24
CA PHE A 8 -3.69 31.65 28.61
C PHE A 8 -4.06 31.37 27.15
N SER A 9 -5.35 31.15 26.86
CA SER A 9 -5.84 31.00 25.48
C SER A 9 -5.56 32.23 24.61
N ASN A 10 -5.79 33.44 25.15
CA ASN A 10 -5.50 34.68 24.45
C ASN A 10 -3.99 34.91 24.27
N TYR A 11 -3.16 34.55 25.25
CA TYR A 11 -1.70 34.67 25.18
C TYR A 11 -1.11 33.70 24.15
N ALA A 12 -1.54 32.44 24.16
CA ALA A 12 -1.16 31.46 23.14
C ALA A 12 -1.66 31.87 21.75
N LYS A 13 -2.89 32.39 21.64
CA LYS A 13 -3.44 32.99 20.41
C LYS A 13 -2.54 34.14 19.93
N LEU A 14 -2.19 35.10 20.78
CA LEU A 14 -1.32 36.24 20.45
C LEU A 14 0.11 35.80 20.06
N GLN A 15 0.68 34.86 20.80
CA GLN A 15 2.04 34.36 20.57
C GLN A 15 2.13 33.61 19.25
N PHE A 16 1.10 32.83 18.88
CA PHE A 16 1.00 32.21 17.56
C PHE A 16 0.96 33.25 16.44
N TYR A 17 0.18 34.33 16.59
CA TYR A 17 0.16 35.44 15.62
C TYR A 17 1.50 36.15 15.48
N LEU A 18 2.27 36.29 16.56
CA LEU A 18 3.57 36.96 16.57
C LEU A 18 4.65 36.20 15.79
N ILE A 19 4.43 34.93 15.43
CA ILE A 19 5.43 34.09 14.77
C ILE A 19 5.07 33.82 13.29
N LEU A 20 3.83 34.10 12.86
CA LEU A 20 3.39 33.90 11.48
C LEU A 20 3.84 35.04 10.57
N LYS A 21 4.69 34.71 9.59
CA LYS A 21 5.04 35.61 8.50
C LYS A 21 4.05 35.44 7.35
N VAL A 22 3.38 36.52 6.97
CA VAL A 22 2.44 36.55 5.85
C VAL A 22 3.12 37.22 4.67
N VAL A 23 3.06 36.57 3.51
CA VAL A 23 3.59 37.08 2.24
C VAL A 23 2.45 37.09 1.23
N LYS A 24 2.39 38.14 0.42
CA LYS A 24 1.51 38.23 -0.76
C LYS A 24 2.39 38.34 -2.00
N THR A 25 2.03 37.61 -3.04
CA THR A 25 2.67 37.69 -4.36
C THR A 25 1.61 37.56 -5.44
N ASP A 26 1.84 38.21 -6.58
CA ASP A 26 1.11 38.02 -7.84
C ASP A 26 1.95 37.28 -8.89
N ASP A 27 3.14 36.79 -8.50
CA ASP A 27 4.02 35.99 -9.33
C ASP A 27 3.37 34.64 -9.69
N ARG A 28 3.08 34.48 -10.98
CA ARG A 28 2.47 33.26 -11.52
C ARG A 28 3.41 32.07 -11.56
N SER A 29 4.72 32.25 -11.43
CA SER A 29 5.66 31.12 -11.30
C SER A 29 5.40 30.38 -9.99
N VAL A 30 5.34 31.10 -8.87
CA VAL A 30 5.02 30.54 -7.55
C VAL A 30 3.68 29.80 -7.53
N ALA A 31 2.67 30.35 -8.21
CA ALA A 31 1.37 29.68 -8.31
C ALA A 31 1.47 28.34 -9.09
N ARG A 32 2.22 28.32 -10.20
CA ARG A 32 2.44 27.09 -10.98
C ARG A 32 3.21 26.04 -10.19
N ASP A 33 4.24 26.45 -9.45
CA ASP A 33 5.06 25.54 -8.62
C ASP A 33 4.25 24.90 -7.48
N LEU A 34 3.10 25.48 -7.13
CA LEU A 34 2.17 24.98 -6.11
C LEU A 34 0.89 24.36 -6.70
N GLY A 35 0.81 24.21 -8.03
CA GLY A 35 -0.34 23.62 -8.71
C GLY A 35 -1.58 24.50 -8.66
N ILE A 36 -1.42 25.80 -8.37
CA ILE A 36 -2.51 26.75 -8.19
C ILE A 36 -2.94 27.31 -9.54
N VAL A 37 -4.17 27.02 -9.93
CA VAL A 37 -4.81 27.54 -11.14
C VAL A 37 -5.99 28.48 -10.85
N THR A 38 -6.47 28.52 -9.60
CA THR A 38 -7.56 29.38 -9.14
C THR A 38 -7.03 30.48 -8.24
N PHE A 39 -7.60 31.69 -8.39
CA PHE A 39 -7.18 32.88 -7.65
C PHE A 39 -8.39 33.62 -7.07
N PRO A 40 -8.26 34.25 -5.88
CA PRO A 40 -7.11 34.19 -4.98
C PRO A 40 -6.97 32.82 -4.31
N SER A 41 -5.75 32.47 -3.90
CA SER A 41 -5.43 31.23 -3.17
C SER A 41 -4.55 31.52 -1.96
N LEU A 42 -4.68 30.70 -0.92
CA LEU A 42 -3.89 30.78 0.31
C LEU A 42 -3.16 29.46 0.52
N VAL A 43 -1.85 29.54 0.71
CA VAL A 43 -1.00 28.40 1.06
C VAL A 43 -0.30 28.68 2.37
N TYR A 44 -0.31 27.70 3.26
CA TYR A 44 0.45 27.74 4.50
C TYR A 44 1.66 26.82 4.40
N TYR A 45 2.85 27.37 4.64
CA TYR A 45 4.08 26.59 4.71
C TYR A 45 4.37 26.21 6.16
N ARG A 46 4.11 24.96 6.52
CA ARG A 46 4.44 24.41 7.84
C ARG A 46 5.67 23.52 7.73
N ARG A 47 6.78 23.89 8.37
CA ARG A 47 8.03 23.10 8.32
C ARG A 47 8.41 22.67 6.89
N LYS A 48 8.37 23.61 5.94
CA LYS A 48 8.61 23.40 4.48
C LYS A 48 7.55 22.58 3.72
N HIS A 49 6.48 22.12 4.37
CA HIS A 49 5.36 21.43 3.72
C HIS A 49 4.25 22.44 3.39
N PRO A 50 4.00 22.75 2.10
CA PRO A 50 2.92 23.62 1.71
C PRO A 50 1.58 22.91 1.91
N ILE A 51 0.56 23.64 2.33
CA ILE A 51 -0.82 23.13 2.35
C ILE A 51 -1.77 24.18 1.79
N LEU A 52 -2.63 23.75 0.87
CA LEU A 52 -3.59 24.62 0.20
C LEU A 52 -4.85 24.78 1.05
N TYR A 53 -5.27 26.03 1.26
CA TYR A 53 -6.58 26.32 1.85
C TYR A 53 -7.67 26.07 0.81
N ASP A 54 -8.56 25.12 1.08
CA ASP A 54 -9.66 24.72 0.20
C ASP A 54 -11.02 25.33 0.60
N GLY A 55 -11.03 26.22 1.59
CA GLY A 55 -12.23 26.89 2.09
C GLY A 55 -12.51 28.23 1.42
N GLU A 56 -13.62 28.85 1.82
CA GLU A 56 -13.98 30.21 1.37
C GLU A 56 -13.26 31.28 2.21
N PHE A 57 -13.06 32.47 1.63
CA PHE A 57 -12.42 33.62 2.28
C PHE A 57 -13.40 34.58 2.98
N LYS A 58 -14.59 34.10 3.39
CA LYS A 58 -15.65 34.96 3.93
C LYS A 58 -15.42 35.35 5.40
N ASP A 59 -14.82 34.47 6.19
CA ASP A 59 -14.56 34.69 7.61
C ASP A 59 -13.07 34.47 7.92
N SER A 60 -12.45 35.48 8.50
CA SER A 60 -11.07 35.38 8.99
C SER A 60 -10.90 34.31 10.06
N GLU A 61 -11.89 34.06 10.92
CA GLU A 61 -11.76 33.05 11.99
C GLU A 61 -11.73 31.63 11.43
N ASP A 62 -12.34 31.37 10.27
CA ASP A 62 -12.24 30.07 9.59
C ASP A 62 -10.82 29.82 9.07
N VAL A 63 -10.19 30.82 8.46
CA VAL A 63 -8.78 30.75 8.04
C VAL A 63 -7.86 30.52 9.25
N LEU A 64 -8.15 31.17 10.38
CA LEU A 64 -7.36 31.04 11.60
C LEU A 64 -7.52 29.67 12.25
N ARG A 65 -8.74 29.14 12.27
CA ARG A 65 -9.02 27.78 12.71
C ARG A 65 -8.32 26.77 11.82
N TRP A 66 -8.38 26.98 10.51
CA TRP A 66 -7.64 26.19 9.54
C TRP A 66 -6.14 26.20 9.84
N LEU A 67 -5.48 27.36 9.94
CA LEU A 67 -4.04 27.46 10.25
C LEU A 67 -3.64 26.65 11.49
N ARG A 68 -4.43 26.75 12.58
CA ARG A 68 -4.17 26.00 13.82
C ARG A 68 -4.33 24.50 13.66
N SER A 69 -5.34 24.06 12.92
CA SER A 69 -5.56 22.63 12.71
C SER A 69 -4.47 21.96 11.87
N HIS A 70 -3.69 22.74 11.13
CA HIS A 70 -2.61 22.27 10.25
C HIS A 70 -1.24 22.65 10.80
N GLU A 71 -1.03 22.60 12.12
CA GLU A 71 0.32 22.80 12.68
C GLU A 71 1.22 21.57 12.41
N GLU A 72 0.61 20.38 12.35
CA GLU A 72 1.28 19.10 12.18
C GLU A 72 1.27 18.64 10.72
N VAL A 73 2.35 17.98 10.30
CA VAL A 73 2.37 17.21 9.05
C VAL A 73 1.71 15.87 9.33
N VAL A 74 0.75 15.50 8.48
CA VAL A 74 -0.09 14.30 8.65
C VAL A 74 0.11 13.27 7.53
N THR A 75 0.99 13.60 6.58
CA THR A 75 1.46 12.72 5.52
C THR A 75 2.67 11.92 6.01
N TRP A 76 2.82 10.71 5.48
CA TRP A 76 4.00 9.88 5.69
C TRP A 76 4.87 9.84 4.44
N ASP A 77 6.17 10.08 4.60
CA ASP A 77 7.18 9.79 3.58
C ASP A 77 7.43 8.28 3.57
N LEU A 78 6.89 7.60 2.55
CA LEU A 78 7.06 6.18 2.35
C LEU A 78 8.23 5.91 1.42
N THR A 79 9.04 4.92 1.76
CA THR A 79 10.26 4.54 1.04
C THR A 79 10.32 3.04 0.86
N ASP A 80 11.23 2.54 0.02
CA ASP A 80 11.47 1.10 -0.15
C ASP A 80 11.68 0.39 1.20
N ASP A 81 12.46 1.00 2.09
CA ASP A 81 12.76 0.46 3.42
C ASP A 81 11.56 0.39 4.37
N ASN A 82 10.60 1.31 4.26
CA ASN A 82 9.59 1.52 5.30
C ASN A 82 8.16 1.18 4.84
N PHE A 83 7.92 1.04 3.54
CA PHE A 83 6.58 0.94 2.98
C PHE A 83 5.81 -0.23 3.58
N GLU A 84 6.38 -1.44 3.57
CA GLU A 84 5.67 -2.63 4.06
C GLU A 84 5.50 -2.61 5.58
N THR A 85 6.52 -2.20 6.33
CA THR A 85 6.44 -2.11 7.80
C THR A 85 5.38 -1.08 8.24
N ARG A 86 5.09 -0.06 7.42
CA ARG A 86 4.08 0.97 7.71
C ARG A 86 2.68 0.58 7.23
N THR A 87 2.60 0.04 6.03
CA THR A 87 1.33 -0.14 5.33
C THR A 87 0.72 -1.51 5.53
N ASP A 88 1.55 -2.52 5.82
CA ASP A 88 1.17 -3.94 5.82
C ASP A 88 0.27 -4.26 4.62
N SER A 89 0.80 -3.95 3.43
CA SER A 89 -0.04 -3.79 2.23
C SER A 89 -0.76 -5.08 1.83
N HIS A 90 -0.15 -6.22 2.17
CA HIS A 90 -0.63 -7.55 1.83
C HIS A 90 -1.63 -8.13 2.84
N SER A 91 -1.38 -7.96 4.14
CA SER A 91 -2.09 -8.68 5.19
C SER A 91 -2.40 -7.81 6.42
N PRO A 92 -3.04 -6.65 6.24
CA PRO A 92 -3.25 -5.71 7.32
C PRO A 92 -4.10 -6.31 8.44
N ASP A 93 -3.69 -6.07 9.68
CA ASP A 93 -4.43 -6.45 10.88
C ASP A 93 -5.88 -5.92 10.87
N GLU A 94 -6.80 -6.67 11.49
CA GLU A 94 -8.18 -6.22 11.58
C GLU A 94 -8.30 -4.90 12.37
N GLY A 95 -8.92 -3.91 11.74
CA GLY A 95 -9.14 -2.59 12.35
C GLY A 95 -8.03 -1.56 12.09
N THR A 96 -6.99 -1.90 11.33
CA THR A 96 -6.03 -0.89 10.84
C THR A 96 -6.71 0.04 9.84
N LEU A 97 -6.31 1.31 9.84
CA LEU A 97 -6.77 2.25 8.82
C LEU A 97 -6.18 1.89 7.46
N ASP A 98 -6.99 2.11 6.42
CA ASP A 98 -6.56 2.00 5.03
C ASP A 98 -5.46 3.03 4.73
N TRP A 99 -4.70 2.79 3.66
CA TRP A 99 -3.63 3.68 3.21
C TRP A 99 -3.94 4.27 1.84
N PHE A 100 -3.86 5.59 1.71
CA PHE A 100 -3.95 6.29 0.44
C PHE A 100 -2.59 6.91 0.11
N VAL A 101 -1.95 6.41 -0.94
CA VAL A 101 -0.57 6.73 -1.28
C VAL A 101 -0.52 7.46 -2.62
N MET A 102 0.21 8.57 -2.64
CA MET A 102 0.58 9.29 -3.86
C MET A 102 1.99 8.90 -4.29
N PHE A 103 2.13 8.42 -5.51
CA PHE A 103 3.41 8.23 -6.16
C PHE A 103 3.68 9.46 -7.02
N TYR A 104 4.80 10.13 -6.77
CA TYR A 104 5.17 11.39 -7.41
C TYR A 104 6.66 11.44 -7.74
N ASP A 105 7.03 12.31 -8.67
CA ASP A 105 8.41 12.65 -8.98
C ASP A 105 8.66 14.09 -8.51
N ALA A 106 9.69 14.30 -7.70
CA ALA A 106 10.06 15.62 -7.19
C ALA A 106 10.74 16.51 -8.25
N ASP A 107 11.38 15.89 -9.26
CA ASP A 107 12.06 16.57 -10.35
C ASP A 107 11.11 16.92 -11.51
N ASP A 108 9.94 16.24 -11.60
CA ASP A 108 8.87 16.62 -12.52
C ASP A 108 7.99 17.73 -11.94
N ALA A 109 8.20 18.97 -12.40
CA ALA A 109 7.52 20.15 -11.83
C ALA A 109 5.98 20.07 -11.82
N PRO A 110 5.28 19.64 -12.89
CA PRO A 110 3.83 19.41 -12.85
C PRO A 110 3.41 18.44 -11.76
N CYS A 111 4.13 17.32 -11.58
CA CYS A 111 3.83 16.32 -10.57
C CYS A 111 4.11 16.83 -9.15
N ASN A 112 5.31 17.40 -8.93
CA ASN A 112 5.74 17.96 -7.66
C ASN A 112 4.83 19.11 -7.15
N SER A 113 4.24 19.88 -8.08
CA SER A 113 3.31 20.95 -7.76
C SER A 113 2.05 20.47 -7.00
N PHE A 114 1.76 19.17 -7.07
CA PHE A 114 0.61 18.56 -6.42
C PHE A 114 0.76 18.36 -4.91
N ILE A 115 1.98 18.50 -4.35
CA ILE A 115 2.24 18.30 -2.91
C ILE A 115 1.30 19.14 -2.04
N ALA A 116 1.09 20.42 -2.37
CA ALA A 116 0.26 21.31 -1.57
C ALA A 116 -1.21 20.83 -1.48
N THR A 117 -1.73 20.30 -2.59
CA THR A 117 -3.09 19.72 -2.68
C THR A 117 -3.16 18.39 -1.93
N TRP A 118 -2.12 17.56 -2.05
CA TRP A 118 -2.04 16.27 -1.35
C TRP A 118 -2.00 16.43 0.17
N GLU A 119 -1.27 17.41 0.67
CA GLU A 119 -1.26 17.77 2.09
C GLU A 119 -2.65 18.17 2.59
N THR A 120 -3.45 18.87 1.77
CA THR A 120 -4.84 19.18 2.09
C THR A 120 -5.72 17.93 2.14
N VAL A 121 -5.55 17.01 1.18
CA VAL A 121 -6.25 15.71 1.18
C VAL A 121 -5.93 14.92 2.45
N ALA A 122 -4.65 14.87 2.82
CA ALA A 122 -4.19 14.18 4.02
C ALA A 122 -4.85 14.70 5.30
N HIS A 123 -5.01 16.03 5.42
CA HIS A 123 -5.71 16.59 6.57
C HIS A 123 -7.20 16.26 6.62
N LYS A 124 -7.88 16.24 5.47
CA LYS A 124 -9.31 15.85 5.39
C LYS A 124 -9.53 14.38 5.76
N LEU A 125 -8.54 13.53 5.49
CA LEU A 125 -8.57 12.09 5.78
C LEU A 125 -8.01 11.73 7.16
N ARG A 126 -7.50 12.71 7.92
CA ARG A 126 -6.87 12.50 9.22
C ARG A 126 -7.78 11.70 10.16
N GLY A 127 -7.28 10.56 10.63
CA GLY A 127 -7.99 9.65 11.53
C GLY A 127 -9.01 8.74 10.85
N LEU A 128 -9.14 8.80 9.53
CA LEU A 128 -10.02 7.95 8.72
C LEU A 128 -9.22 7.06 7.78
N VAL A 129 -8.20 7.61 7.14
CA VAL A 129 -7.30 6.92 6.19
C VAL A 129 -5.89 7.48 6.41
N ASN A 130 -4.89 6.61 6.49
CA ASN A 130 -3.50 7.03 6.51
C ASN A 130 -3.11 7.55 5.13
N VAL A 131 -2.39 8.65 5.07
CA VAL A 131 -1.98 9.25 3.79
C VAL A 131 -0.47 9.25 3.67
N GLY A 132 0.04 8.64 2.60
CA GLY A 132 1.46 8.50 2.32
C GLY A 132 1.85 9.14 0.98
N LYS A 133 3.13 9.34 0.79
CA LYS A 133 3.71 9.71 -0.51
C LYS A 133 5.02 8.96 -0.74
N VAL A 134 5.27 8.60 -1.99
CA VAL A 134 6.47 7.89 -2.46
C VAL A 134 7.08 8.69 -3.59
N GLU A 135 8.37 9.01 -3.47
CA GLU A 135 9.15 9.65 -4.53
C GLU A 135 9.68 8.57 -5.49
N THR A 136 9.13 8.52 -6.70
CA THR A 136 9.38 7.42 -7.66
C THR A 136 10.77 7.43 -8.24
N SER A 137 11.43 8.59 -8.32
CA SER A 137 12.79 8.74 -8.85
C SER A 137 13.88 8.19 -7.91
N VAL A 138 13.52 7.85 -6.67
CA VAL A 138 14.45 7.38 -5.64
C VAL A 138 14.07 6.00 -5.09
N ASN A 139 12.79 5.61 -5.20
CA ASN A 139 12.25 4.38 -4.61
C ASN A 139 11.77 3.43 -5.71
N ASP A 140 12.71 2.75 -6.36
CA ASP A 140 12.47 1.93 -7.54
C ASP A 140 11.74 0.63 -7.19
N ASP A 141 12.08 -0.01 -6.06
CA ASP A 141 11.56 -1.33 -5.70
C ASP A 141 10.05 -1.27 -5.47
N VAL A 142 9.58 -0.31 -4.67
CA VAL A 142 8.14 -0.11 -4.43
C VAL A 142 7.42 0.33 -5.69
N THR A 143 8.06 1.14 -6.53
CA THR A 143 7.51 1.68 -7.77
C THR A 143 7.26 0.58 -8.78
N GLU A 144 8.26 -0.31 -8.98
CA GLU A 144 8.16 -1.47 -9.85
C GLU A 144 7.12 -2.47 -9.31
N ARG A 145 7.13 -2.75 -8.01
CA ARG A 145 6.21 -3.68 -7.34
C ARG A 145 4.75 -3.32 -7.58
N PHE A 146 4.40 -2.04 -7.50
CA PHE A 146 3.03 -1.58 -7.73
C PHE A 146 2.72 -1.22 -9.18
N HIS A 147 3.67 -1.47 -10.10
CA HIS A 147 3.56 -1.16 -11.53
C HIS A 147 3.08 0.28 -11.72
N ILE A 148 3.78 1.23 -11.12
CA ILE A 148 3.49 2.65 -11.29
C ILE A 148 4.01 3.08 -12.66
N ASP A 149 3.16 3.70 -13.46
CA ASP A 149 3.53 4.26 -14.75
C ASP A 149 4.03 5.68 -14.53
N GLU A 150 5.33 5.91 -14.78
CA GLU A 150 5.97 7.23 -14.67
C GLU A 150 5.30 8.29 -15.56
N ASN A 151 4.63 7.87 -16.65
CA ASN A 151 3.91 8.80 -17.53
C ASN A 151 2.59 9.30 -16.94
N ASP A 152 2.06 8.65 -15.89
CA ASP A 152 0.85 9.06 -15.16
C ASP A 152 1.22 9.61 -13.77
N CYS A 153 2.02 10.68 -13.76
CA CYS A 153 2.43 11.38 -12.54
C CYS A 153 1.49 12.56 -12.21
N PRO A 154 1.00 12.71 -10.97
CA PRO A 154 1.07 11.74 -9.88
C PRO A 154 0.04 10.62 -10.07
N THR A 155 0.40 9.43 -9.57
CA THR A 155 -0.48 8.26 -9.47
C THR A 155 -0.97 8.11 -8.04
N PHE A 156 -2.24 7.72 -7.85
CA PHE A 156 -2.80 7.48 -6.52
C PHE A 156 -3.27 6.04 -6.35
N LEU A 157 -2.90 5.43 -5.23
CA LEU A 157 -3.23 4.05 -4.89
C LEU A 157 -3.82 3.97 -3.49
N LEU A 158 -5.01 3.37 -3.36
CA LEU A 158 -5.60 3.05 -2.06
C LEU A 158 -5.38 1.57 -1.74
N LEU A 159 -4.79 1.29 -0.58
CA LEU A 159 -4.64 -0.04 -0.01
C LEU A 159 -5.77 -0.27 1.02
N HIS A 160 -6.59 -1.27 0.77
CA HIS A 160 -7.71 -1.65 1.61
C HIS A 160 -7.79 -3.17 1.72
N ARG A 161 -7.54 -3.70 2.93
CA ARG A 161 -7.69 -5.13 3.27
C ARG A 161 -6.95 -6.08 2.32
N GLY A 162 -5.66 -5.86 2.12
CA GLY A 162 -4.81 -6.68 1.24
C GLY A 162 -5.08 -6.47 -0.27
N LYS A 163 -5.93 -5.49 -0.61
CA LYS A 163 -6.24 -5.14 -2.00
C LYS A 163 -5.83 -3.70 -2.29
N MET A 164 -5.42 -3.48 -3.51
CA MET A 164 -5.04 -2.18 -4.03
C MET A 164 -6.06 -1.69 -5.07
N TYR A 165 -6.34 -0.39 -5.03
CA TYR A 165 -7.32 0.30 -5.85
C TYR A 165 -6.67 1.53 -6.47
N ARG A 166 -6.44 1.50 -7.78
CA ARG A 166 -5.86 2.62 -8.52
C ARG A 166 -6.92 3.70 -8.76
N TYR A 167 -6.57 4.95 -8.53
CA TYR A 167 -7.40 6.08 -8.93
C TYR A 167 -7.46 6.19 -10.46
N LYS A 168 -8.65 6.35 -11.03
CA LYS A 168 -8.87 6.34 -12.50
C LYS A 168 -9.60 7.57 -13.02
N GLU A 169 -9.97 8.50 -12.16
CA GLU A 169 -10.73 9.68 -12.58
C GLU A 169 -9.79 10.76 -13.12
N THR A 170 -10.31 11.57 -14.03
CA THR A 170 -9.55 12.67 -14.65
C THR A 170 -9.40 13.86 -13.70
N ALA A 171 -10.42 14.15 -12.88
CA ALA A 171 -10.35 15.20 -11.88
C ALA A 171 -9.38 14.80 -10.77
N LYS A 172 -8.44 15.67 -10.40
CA LYS A 172 -7.49 15.44 -9.28
C LYS A 172 -7.66 16.50 -8.19
N ASP A 173 -8.89 16.99 -7.96
CA ASP A 173 -9.16 17.96 -6.89
C ASP A 173 -9.36 17.29 -5.52
N VAL A 174 -9.21 18.06 -4.44
CA VAL A 174 -9.31 17.58 -3.05
C VAL A 174 -10.60 16.80 -2.81
N ARG A 175 -11.74 17.29 -3.29
CA ARG A 175 -13.05 16.67 -3.03
C ARG A 175 -13.13 15.30 -3.70
N THR A 176 -12.69 15.21 -4.95
CA THR A 176 -12.75 13.95 -5.70
C THR A 176 -11.82 12.89 -5.10
N LEU A 177 -10.61 13.27 -4.71
CA LEU A 177 -9.65 12.37 -4.05
C LEU A 177 -10.14 11.88 -2.68
N VAL A 178 -10.69 12.77 -1.85
CA VAL A 178 -11.27 12.39 -0.54
C VAL A 178 -12.46 11.45 -0.72
N ASN A 179 -13.35 11.75 -1.68
CA ASN A 179 -14.50 10.90 -1.97
C ASN A 179 -14.09 9.51 -2.47
N PHE A 180 -13.01 9.44 -3.27
CA PHE A 180 -12.44 8.17 -3.69
C PHE A 180 -11.98 7.32 -2.52
N ALA A 181 -11.13 7.90 -1.64
CA ALA A 181 -10.57 7.19 -0.50
C ALA A 181 -11.64 6.68 0.48
N LEU A 182 -12.71 7.47 0.71
CA LEU A 182 -13.74 7.11 1.68
C LEU A 182 -14.81 6.15 1.12
N PHE A 183 -15.19 6.31 -0.14
CA PHE A 183 -16.40 5.67 -0.66
C PHE A 183 -16.21 5.03 -2.02
N LYS A 184 -15.73 5.78 -3.00
CA LYS A 184 -15.85 5.40 -4.42
C LYS A 184 -14.94 4.25 -4.85
N PHE A 185 -13.83 4.00 -4.14
CA PHE A 185 -12.96 2.86 -4.42
C PHE A 185 -13.71 1.52 -4.41
N LYS A 186 -14.78 1.41 -3.61
CA LYS A 186 -15.60 0.20 -3.45
C LYS A 186 -16.35 -0.19 -4.73
N GLU A 187 -16.55 0.75 -5.64
CA GLU A 187 -17.17 0.51 -6.95
C GLU A 187 -16.20 -0.15 -7.93
N GLN A 188 -14.90 -0.16 -7.62
CA GLN A 188 -13.88 -0.79 -8.44
C GLN A 188 -13.59 -2.22 -7.98
N ARG A 189 -13.15 -3.06 -8.92
CA ARG A 189 -12.56 -4.35 -8.59
C ARG A 189 -11.13 -4.14 -8.08
N GLY A 190 -10.92 -4.37 -6.79
CA GLY A 190 -9.58 -4.32 -6.19
C GLY A 190 -8.67 -5.43 -6.73
N MET A 191 -7.40 -5.09 -6.94
CA MET A 191 -6.32 -6.03 -7.27
C MET A 191 -5.68 -6.51 -5.98
N ARG A 192 -5.13 -7.73 -5.93
CA ARG A 192 -4.35 -8.16 -4.76
C ARG A 192 -3.09 -7.29 -4.64
N SER A 193 -2.71 -6.90 -3.42
CA SER A 193 -1.44 -6.22 -3.21
C SER A 193 -0.29 -7.17 -3.59
N VAL A 194 0.66 -6.67 -4.37
CA VAL A 194 1.81 -7.45 -4.87
C VAL A 194 2.77 -7.69 -3.71
N THR A 195 3.20 -8.93 -3.50
CA THR A 195 4.16 -9.29 -2.44
C THR A 195 5.60 -9.18 -2.94
N ASP A 196 6.54 -8.79 -2.06
CA ASP A 196 7.98 -8.88 -2.32
C ASP A 196 8.48 -10.32 -2.45
N ALA A 197 7.72 -11.28 -1.91
CA ALA A 197 8.00 -12.67 -2.15
C ALA A 197 7.59 -12.99 -3.59
N PRO A 198 8.44 -13.71 -4.36
CA PRO A 198 7.91 -14.45 -5.48
C PRO A 198 6.71 -15.23 -4.93
N GLU A 199 5.59 -15.26 -5.65
CA GLU A 199 4.69 -16.39 -5.55
C GLU A 199 5.59 -17.61 -5.74
N PHE A 200 6.08 -18.20 -4.63
CA PHE A 200 6.38 -19.61 -4.62
C PHE A 200 5.05 -20.16 -5.05
N GLY A 201 5.01 -20.50 -6.35
CA GLY A 201 3.81 -20.98 -6.98
C GLY A 201 3.20 -21.93 -5.99
N GLU A 202 1.91 -21.73 -5.75
CA GLU A 202 1.04 -22.83 -5.42
C GLU A 202 1.23 -23.85 -6.56
N TYR A 203 2.36 -24.57 -6.53
CA TYR A 203 2.38 -25.96 -6.84
C TYR A 203 1.43 -26.53 -5.80
N ASP A 204 0.15 -26.51 -6.15
CA ASP A 204 -0.66 -27.70 -6.01
C ASP A 204 0.18 -28.85 -6.60
N ALA A 205 1.11 -29.34 -5.80
CA ALA A 205 1.10 -30.76 -5.59
C ALA A 205 -0.33 -31.04 -5.11
N HIS A 206 -1.20 -31.35 -6.06
CA HIS A 206 -2.00 -32.54 -5.94
C HIS A 206 -1.06 -33.66 -5.46
N ILE A 207 -0.72 -33.64 -4.17
CA ILE A 207 -0.68 -34.84 -3.39
C ILE A 207 -2.16 -35.20 -3.34
N THR A 208 -2.62 -35.84 -4.42
CA THR A 208 -3.54 -36.93 -4.22
C THR A 208 -2.92 -37.71 -3.08
N HIS A 209 -3.55 -37.64 -1.91
CA HIS A 209 -3.55 -38.76 -0.98
C HIS A 209 -4.20 -39.93 -1.73
N GLU A 210 -3.52 -40.43 -2.76
CA GLU A 210 -3.70 -41.80 -3.21
C GLU A 210 -2.97 -42.62 -2.16
N ASP A 211 -3.75 -42.99 -1.15
CA ASP A 211 -3.59 -44.15 -0.28
C ASP A 211 -2.22 -44.83 -0.37
N ASN A 212 -1.30 -44.35 0.47
CA ASN A 212 0.00 -44.97 0.71
C ASN A 212 -0.11 -46.34 1.43
N GLN A 213 -1.30 -46.97 1.40
CA GLN A 213 -1.52 -48.37 1.75
C GLN A 213 -1.51 -49.31 0.54
N MET A 214 -1.55 -48.81 -0.71
CA MET A 214 -1.57 -49.70 -1.89
C MET A 214 -0.17 -49.98 -2.47
N VAL A 215 0.83 -49.13 -2.22
CA VAL A 215 2.17 -49.29 -2.84
C VAL A 215 3.06 -50.29 -2.09
N SER A 216 2.83 -50.55 -0.80
CA SER A 216 3.56 -51.59 -0.06
C SER A 216 3.03 -53.00 -0.35
N ALA A 217 1.76 -53.17 -0.69
CA ALA A 217 1.15 -54.48 -0.90
C ALA A 217 1.59 -55.14 -2.22
N ILE A 218 1.72 -54.37 -3.29
CA ILE A 218 2.13 -54.88 -4.61
C ILE A 218 3.62 -55.28 -4.60
N GLY A 219 4.47 -54.50 -3.95
CA GLY A 219 5.89 -54.81 -3.80
C GLY A 219 6.15 -56.06 -2.95
N VAL A 220 5.46 -56.20 -1.83
CA VAL A 220 5.62 -57.36 -0.93
C VAL A 220 4.99 -58.63 -1.52
N GLY A 221 3.81 -58.52 -2.16
CA GLY A 221 3.15 -59.65 -2.82
C GLY A 221 3.96 -60.22 -3.98
N GLY A 222 4.54 -59.35 -4.83
CA GLY A 222 5.41 -59.77 -5.93
C GLY A 222 6.67 -60.49 -5.45
N LEU A 223 7.27 -60.03 -4.35
CA LEU A 223 8.49 -60.62 -3.80
C LEU A 223 8.24 -62.01 -3.20
N ILE A 224 7.09 -62.20 -2.53
CA ILE A 224 6.67 -63.52 -2.02
C ILE A 224 6.43 -64.50 -3.18
N LEU A 225 5.77 -64.05 -4.25
CA LEU A 225 5.47 -64.90 -5.42
C LEU A 225 6.76 -65.32 -6.16
N MET A 226 7.71 -64.40 -6.32
CA MET A 226 9.03 -64.69 -6.90
C MET A 226 9.84 -65.69 -6.06
N VAL A 227 9.81 -65.58 -4.73
CA VAL A 227 10.45 -66.55 -3.83
C VAL A 227 9.76 -67.91 -3.90
N ALA A 228 8.43 -67.96 -3.93
CA ALA A 228 7.70 -69.21 -4.06
C ALA A 228 8.01 -69.93 -5.39
N VAL A 229 8.02 -69.20 -6.51
CA VAL A 229 8.34 -69.75 -7.84
C VAL A 229 9.77 -70.27 -7.89
N THR A 230 10.75 -69.53 -7.33
CA THR A 230 12.15 -69.99 -7.31
C THR A 230 12.35 -71.23 -6.43
N LEU A 231 11.64 -71.34 -5.30
CA LEU A 231 11.65 -72.55 -4.47
C LEU A 231 11.02 -73.74 -5.18
N ILE A 232 9.90 -73.55 -5.88
CA ILE A 232 9.25 -74.61 -6.67
C ILE A 232 10.17 -75.09 -7.80
N ILE A 233 10.81 -74.16 -8.53
CA ILE A 233 11.76 -74.51 -9.60
C ILE A 233 12.95 -75.30 -9.03
N LYS A 234 13.52 -74.89 -7.89
CA LYS A 234 14.61 -75.63 -7.22
C LYS A 234 14.16 -77.03 -6.79
N ALA A 235 12.99 -77.15 -6.16
CA ALA A 235 12.45 -78.45 -5.75
C ALA A 235 12.20 -79.38 -6.94
N TYR A 236 11.74 -78.84 -8.07
CA TYR A 236 11.52 -79.62 -9.29
C TYR A 236 12.84 -80.10 -9.92
N ARG A 237 13.88 -79.26 -9.94
CA ARG A 237 15.23 -79.64 -10.39
C ARG A 237 15.85 -80.74 -9.52
N ILE A 238 15.65 -80.68 -8.20
CA ILE A 238 16.14 -81.73 -7.28
C ILE A 238 15.43 -83.06 -7.56
N LYS A 239 14.09 -83.06 -7.72
CA LYS A 239 13.35 -84.29 -8.09
C LYS A 239 13.78 -84.86 -9.44
N GLN A 240 14.14 -84.04 -10.41
CA GLN A 240 14.67 -84.52 -11.69
C GLN A 240 16.10 -85.08 -11.55
N ALA A 241 16.95 -84.44 -10.75
CA ALA A 241 18.30 -84.94 -10.45
C ALA A 241 18.28 -86.27 -9.69
N ASP A 242 17.32 -86.46 -8.78
CA ASP A 242 17.14 -87.72 -8.05
C ASP A 242 16.58 -88.82 -8.95
N LYS A 243 15.61 -88.51 -9.84
CA LYS A 243 15.11 -89.47 -10.85
C LYS A 243 16.17 -89.87 -11.88
N ALA A 244 17.09 -88.96 -12.22
CA ALA A 244 18.20 -89.25 -13.14
C ALA A 244 19.33 -90.07 -12.49
N LYS A 245 19.35 -90.20 -11.16
CA LYS A 245 20.29 -91.06 -10.42
C LYS A 245 19.70 -92.43 -10.03
N SER A 246 18.39 -92.61 -10.15
CA SER A 246 17.69 -93.86 -9.81
C SER A 246 17.17 -94.64 -11.03
N ALA A 247 17.62 -94.29 -12.24
CA ALA A 247 17.42 -95.02 -13.50
C ALA A 247 18.78 -95.50 -14.00
#